data_AF-A0A4Y9RJW3-F1
#
_entry.id   AF-A0A4Y9RJW3-F1
#
_cell.length_a   1.000
_cell.length_b   1.000
_cell.length_c   1.000
_cell.angle_alpha   90.00
_cell.angle_beta   90.00
_cell.angle_gamma   90.00
#
_symmetry.space_group_name_H-M   'P 1'
#
loop_
_entity.id
_entity.type
_entity.pdbx_description
1 polymer ?
#
loop_
_entity_poly.entity_id
_entity_poly.type
_entity_poly.pdbx_seq_one_letter_code
_entity_poly.pdbx_strand_id
1 'polypeptide(L)'
;MSTSFTRRQFLQAGAALAAGASLPFPIEALAAASDWNAGEVVHLLPTANHERVLLKASFRQPLQQAPQLQAAGRTFKGRKSDGAGRFWQFDMTGLQPDTRYTLKLSDAKGRALCSPWDLKTFPRPDAAPERLRMLVYTCAGGHPDARGPGGMEVFRSLAIRHALLDRGMAYRPDVVIANGDHVYQDQRTWLESNNPAIRKAAAEFYKGIGMFHPDEPVLGTDNERVLTTVIDPQIAQLYGTRLRSTPVFFMMDDHDYFENDEAEENFITFPPEHFDLSLARTVQDMYYPEFLPDPTRSVMLPGTSAGDRAPGLSECFGTLRYGKLLEVLMYDCGRYMTLKDRHAGIIPPEAERWLLERTRRSEARHLIHMPSTPFGWSAGKWREWYPDVVVSDETMASGAETISQRFGGVQGKNLRLSTQKQKYMWQSGWYAQHQRIAAAMTNHERPAVMMSGDLHATGWDRILRSGDLDLRKNPLHVVLNGTLGTGLAGWPSGPRGLGP
;
A
#
# COMPACT_ATOMS: atom_id res chain seq x y z
N MET A 1 -34.20 -6.32 22.56
CA MET A 1 -33.48 -7.61 22.47
C MET A 1 -32.53 -7.52 21.28
N SER A 2 -31.23 -7.54 21.54
CA SER A 2 -30.19 -7.44 20.50
C SER A 2 -30.03 -8.80 19.83
N THR A 3 -30.41 -8.92 18.56
CA THR A 3 -30.16 -10.12 17.76
C THR A 3 -28.73 -10.09 17.24
N SER A 4 -27.85 -10.89 17.85
CA SER A 4 -26.49 -11.10 17.35
C SER A 4 -26.52 -11.88 16.04
N PHE A 5 -25.97 -11.31 14.97
CA PHE A 5 -25.73 -12.03 13.71
C PHE A 5 -24.73 -13.17 13.94
N THR A 6 -25.11 -14.39 13.61
CA THR A 6 -24.22 -15.55 13.72
C THR A 6 -23.23 -15.58 12.56
N ARG A 7 -22.03 -16.17 12.77
CA ARG A 7 -21.01 -16.36 11.73
C ARG A 7 -21.55 -17.08 10.49
N ARG A 8 -22.53 -17.98 10.66
CA ARG A 8 -23.19 -18.70 9.56
C ARG A 8 -24.12 -17.79 8.75
N GLN A 9 -24.88 -16.92 9.42
CA GLN A 9 -25.72 -15.92 8.75
C GLN A 9 -24.90 -14.88 8.00
N PHE A 10 -23.72 -14.49 8.52
CA PHE A 10 -22.78 -13.62 7.80
C PHE A 10 -22.24 -14.27 6.52
N LEU A 11 -21.82 -15.53 6.58
CA LEU A 11 -21.32 -16.27 5.40
C LEU A 11 -22.42 -16.55 4.37
N GLN A 12 -23.65 -16.84 4.81
CA GLN A 12 -24.79 -17.02 3.92
C GLN A 12 -25.23 -15.70 3.25
N ALA A 13 -25.15 -14.58 3.97
CA ALA A 13 -25.37 -13.26 3.38
C ALA A 13 -24.27 -12.88 2.37
N GLY A 14 -23.01 -13.25 2.65
CA GLY A 14 -21.88 -13.09 1.71
C GLY A 14 -22.05 -13.89 0.42
N ALA A 15 -22.57 -15.12 0.52
CA ALA A 15 -22.84 -15.96 -0.65
C ALA A 15 -24.04 -15.46 -1.48
N ALA A 16 -25.05 -14.85 -0.86
CA ALA A 16 -26.19 -14.25 -1.57
C ALA A 16 -25.83 -12.93 -2.29
N LEU A 17 -24.83 -12.19 -1.79
CA LEU A 17 -24.30 -10.98 -2.44
C LEU A 17 -23.54 -11.27 -3.74
N ALA A 18 -22.97 -12.48 -3.88
CA ALA A 18 -22.37 -12.92 -5.14
C ALA A 18 -23.40 -13.19 -6.26
N ALA A 19 -24.69 -13.30 -5.92
CA ALA A 19 -25.79 -13.59 -6.86
C ALA A 19 -26.59 -12.36 -7.33
N GLY A 20 -26.09 -11.13 -7.12
CA GLY A 20 -26.64 -9.93 -7.75
C GLY A 20 -27.94 -9.37 -7.15
N ALA A 21 -28.33 -9.77 -5.94
CA ALA A 21 -29.44 -9.12 -5.23
C ALA A 21 -28.94 -7.88 -4.46
N SER A 22 -29.27 -6.70 -4.98
CA SER A 22 -29.08 -5.40 -4.32
C SER A 22 -30.01 -5.25 -3.12
N LEU A 23 -29.63 -5.83 -1.99
CA LEU A 23 -30.22 -5.47 -0.69
C LEU A 23 -29.62 -4.13 -0.23
N PRO A 24 -30.45 -3.15 0.18
CA PRO A 24 -29.93 -1.91 0.74
C PRO A 24 -29.25 -2.22 2.07
N PHE A 25 -27.93 -2.13 2.10
CA PHE A 25 -27.22 -2.01 3.37
C PHE A 25 -27.73 -0.74 4.07
N PRO A 26 -28.09 -0.80 5.37
CA PRO A 26 -28.46 0.40 6.11
C PRO A 26 -27.22 1.27 6.32
N ILE A 27 -26.92 2.11 5.33
CA ILE A 27 -25.82 3.09 5.33
C ILE A 27 -25.94 4.04 6.55
N GLU A 28 -27.16 4.28 7.01
CA GLU A 28 -27.48 5.12 8.17
C GLU A 28 -26.90 4.59 9.50
N ALA A 29 -26.54 3.29 9.59
CA ALA A 29 -25.98 2.69 10.81
C ALA A 29 -24.44 2.69 10.86
N LEU A 30 -23.75 3.03 9.76
CA LEU A 30 -22.28 2.98 9.67
C LEU A 30 -21.59 4.34 9.72
N ALA A 31 -22.32 5.43 9.50
CA ALA A 31 -21.81 6.77 9.70
C ALA A 31 -22.10 7.23 11.13
N ALA A 32 -21.18 6.96 12.07
CA ALA A 32 -21.04 7.89 13.17
C ALA A 32 -20.48 9.19 12.55
N ALA A 33 -21.38 10.08 12.13
CA ALA A 33 -21.01 11.42 11.72
C ALA A 33 -20.22 12.04 12.88
N SER A 34 -18.91 12.17 12.68
CA SER A 34 -18.05 12.83 13.65
C SER A 34 -18.43 14.31 13.63
N ASP A 35 -18.93 14.87 14.74
CA ASP A 35 -19.21 16.31 14.94
C ASP A 35 -17.96 17.22 14.84
N TRP A 36 -16.84 16.67 14.36
CA TRP A 36 -15.58 17.36 14.18
C TRP A 36 -15.62 18.20 12.90
N ASN A 37 -15.41 19.51 13.04
CA ASN A 37 -15.44 20.41 11.90
C ASN A 37 -14.11 20.37 11.14
N ALA A 38 -14.15 19.85 9.91
CA ALA A 38 -12.98 19.82 9.02
C ALA A 38 -12.55 21.18 8.49
N GLY A 39 -13.44 22.19 8.48
CA GLY A 39 -13.15 23.51 7.93
C GLY A 39 -12.53 23.43 6.53
N GLU A 40 -11.35 24.04 6.39
CA GLU A 40 -10.58 24.09 5.14
C GLU A 40 -9.79 22.83 4.84
N VAL A 41 -9.68 21.91 5.81
CA VAL A 41 -8.88 20.70 5.68
C VAL A 41 -9.61 19.66 4.83
N VAL A 42 -8.91 19.11 3.84
CA VAL A 42 -9.40 18.02 2.98
C VAL A 42 -8.95 16.68 3.55
N HIS A 43 -7.67 16.50 3.85
CA HIS A 43 -7.18 15.27 4.46
C HIS A 43 -6.15 15.50 5.56
N LEU A 44 -6.06 14.52 6.48
CA LEU A 44 -5.06 14.44 7.56
C LEU A 44 -4.60 13.00 7.72
N LEU A 45 -3.33 12.73 7.40
CA LEU A 45 -2.71 11.42 7.55
C LEU A 45 -1.46 11.52 8.45
N PRO A 46 -1.58 11.19 9.75
CA PRO A 46 -0.46 11.19 10.68
C PRO A 46 0.19 9.82 10.79
N THR A 47 1.52 9.74 10.79
CA THR A 47 2.25 8.60 11.37
C THR A 47 2.87 9.01 12.71
N ALA A 48 3.19 8.03 13.56
CA ALA A 48 3.78 8.27 14.86
C ALA A 48 4.74 7.15 15.26
N ASN A 49 5.76 7.51 16.02
CA ASN A 49 6.51 6.59 16.87
C ASN A 49 6.42 7.09 18.32
N HIS A 50 7.36 6.69 19.17
CA HIS A 50 7.34 7.04 20.59
C HIS A 50 7.75 8.48 20.90
N GLU A 51 8.32 9.22 19.95
CA GLU A 51 8.83 10.57 20.19
C GLU A 51 8.62 11.54 19.01
N ARG A 52 8.05 11.06 17.91
CA ARG A 52 7.90 11.82 16.68
C ARG A 52 6.55 11.54 16.03
N VAL A 53 5.95 12.59 15.48
CA VAL A 53 4.77 12.53 14.63
C VAL A 53 5.10 13.25 13.32
N LEU A 54 4.81 12.61 12.19
CA LEU A 54 4.80 13.25 10.87
C LEU A 54 3.37 13.28 10.36
N LEU A 55 2.87 14.48 10.05
CA LEU A 55 1.50 14.70 9.58
C LEU A 55 1.54 15.26 8.16
N LYS A 56 0.82 14.61 7.23
CA LYS A 56 0.51 15.16 5.91
C LYS A 56 -0.90 15.75 5.91
N ALA A 57 -1.08 16.89 5.26
CA ALA A 57 -2.34 17.61 5.19
C ALA A 57 -2.54 18.28 3.84
N SER A 58 -3.79 18.36 3.37
CA SER A 58 -4.17 19.25 2.27
C SER A 58 -5.40 20.08 2.57
N PHE A 59 -5.56 21.15 1.79
CA PHE A 59 -6.59 22.17 2.01
C PHE A 59 -7.46 22.37 0.76
N ARG A 60 -8.69 22.86 0.96
CA ARG A 60 -9.63 23.18 -0.14
C ARG A 60 -9.10 24.33 -1.00
N GLN A 61 -8.51 25.32 -0.34
CA GLN A 61 -7.89 26.48 -0.97
C GLN A 61 -6.39 26.52 -0.67
N PRO A 62 -5.54 26.90 -1.63
CA PRO A 62 -4.11 27.04 -1.39
C PRO A 62 -3.81 28.11 -0.33
N LEU A 63 -2.96 27.75 0.62
CA LEU A 63 -2.49 28.65 1.67
C LEU A 63 -1.28 29.44 1.19
N GLN A 64 -1.37 30.76 1.22
CA GLN A 64 -0.30 31.67 0.77
C GLN A 64 0.90 31.71 1.72
N GLN A 65 0.70 31.32 2.99
CA GLN A 65 1.73 31.31 4.01
C GLN A 65 1.66 30.01 4.79
N ALA A 66 2.78 29.61 5.37
CA ALA A 66 2.90 28.36 6.10
C ALA A 66 1.90 28.30 7.27
N PRO A 67 0.99 27.30 7.30
CA PRO A 67 0.17 27.02 8.47
C PRO A 67 1.04 26.55 9.64
N GLN A 68 0.43 26.52 10.82
CA GLN A 68 1.07 26.13 12.07
C GLN A 68 0.28 25.01 12.75
N LEU A 69 0.99 23.97 13.16
CA LEU A 69 0.46 22.89 14.00
C LEU A 69 0.94 23.12 15.43
N GLN A 70 0.03 23.07 16.39
CA GLN A 70 0.35 23.23 17.81
C GLN A 70 0.06 21.94 18.57
N ALA A 71 0.97 21.59 19.48
CA ALA A 71 0.81 20.48 20.40
C ALA A 71 1.61 20.73 21.69
N ALA A 72 0.99 20.51 22.85
CA ALA A 72 1.63 20.71 24.16
C ALA A 72 2.37 22.07 24.30
N GLY A 73 1.73 23.15 23.83
CA GLY A 73 2.29 24.51 23.91
C GLY A 73 3.45 24.79 22.94
N ARG A 74 3.85 23.81 22.11
CA ARG A 74 4.86 23.97 21.05
C ARG A 74 4.19 24.21 19.71
N THR A 75 4.84 24.99 18.87
CA THR A 75 4.39 25.32 17.51
C THR A 75 5.35 24.72 16.48
N PHE A 76 4.79 24.05 15.48
CA PHE A 76 5.51 23.44 14.37
C PHE A 76 5.04 24.08 13.06
N LYS A 77 5.97 24.68 12.32
CA LYS A 77 5.68 25.35 11.04
C LYS A 77 5.50 24.31 9.94
N GLY A 78 4.47 24.46 9.11
CA GLY A 78 4.26 23.60 7.96
C GLY A 78 5.34 23.78 6.88
N ARG A 79 5.76 22.68 6.26
CA ARG A 79 6.57 22.66 5.03
C ARG A 79 5.65 22.40 3.84
N LYS A 80 5.71 23.27 2.83
CA LYS A 80 4.95 23.11 1.58
C LYS A 80 5.52 21.93 0.79
N SER A 81 4.66 21.10 0.21
CA SER A 81 5.06 19.94 -0.61
C SER A 81 4.51 19.96 -2.05
N ASP A 82 3.81 21.04 -2.43
CA ASP A 82 3.31 21.28 -3.77
C ASP A 82 3.70 22.68 -4.29
N GLY A 83 3.44 22.94 -5.57
CA GLY A 83 3.67 24.23 -6.20
C GLY A 83 2.75 25.32 -5.65
N ALA A 84 1.45 25.00 -5.48
CA ALA A 84 0.41 25.99 -5.20
C ALA A 84 0.24 26.35 -3.71
N GLY A 85 0.68 25.52 -2.77
CA GLY A 85 0.42 25.71 -1.34
C GLY A 85 -0.85 25.02 -0.86
N ARG A 86 -1.31 24.00 -1.57
CA ARG A 86 -2.43 23.15 -1.18
C ARG A 86 -2.01 22.02 -0.25
N PHE A 87 -0.76 21.57 -0.31
CA PHE A 87 -0.23 20.45 0.48
C PHE A 87 0.87 20.89 1.42
N TRP A 88 0.76 20.41 2.66
CA TRP A 88 1.66 20.77 3.74
C TRP A 88 1.94 19.57 4.62
N GLN A 89 3.15 19.54 5.17
CA GLN A 89 3.54 18.55 6.15
C GLN A 89 4.11 19.18 7.41
N PHE A 90 3.95 18.48 8.53
CA PHE A 90 4.38 18.91 9.85
C PHE A 90 5.17 17.81 10.51
N ASP A 91 6.37 18.15 10.98
CA ASP A 91 7.27 17.23 11.65
C ASP A 91 7.43 17.63 13.11
N MET A 92 6.82 16.84 13.99
CA MET A 92 6.81 17.07 15.43
C MET A 92 7.78 16.12 16.10
N THR A 93 8.93 16.62 16.56
CA THR A 93 9.98 15.82 17.21
C THR A 93 10.06 16.08 18.71
N GLY A 94 10.73 15.19 19.46
CA GLY A 94 10.93 15.35 20.90
C GLY A 94 9.63 15.31 21.70
N LEU A 95 8.67 14.50 21.25
CA LEU A 95 7.44 14.21 21.97
C LEU A 95 7.73 13.17 23.07
N GLN A 96 6.86 13.16 24.08
CA GLN A 96 6.88 12.16 25.13
C GLN A 96 6.23 10.87 24.62
N PRO A 97 6.74 9.71 25.02
CA PRO A 97 6.18 8.41 24.68
C PRO A 97 4.85 8.17 25.38
N ASP A 98 4.03 7.31 24.76
CA ASP A 98 2.72 6.89 25.28
C ASP A 98 1.79 8.05 25.66
N THR A 99 1.97 9.22 25.02
CA THR A 99 1.34 10.48 25.43
C THR A 99 0.30 10.91 24.41
N ARG A 100 -0.87 11.31 24.90
CA ARG A 100 -1.94 11.89 24.09
C ARG A 100 -1.72 13.40 23.96
N TYR A 101 -1.70 13.88 22.72
CA TYR A 101 -1.60 15.29 22.37
C TYR A 101 -2.88 15.77 21.71
N THR A 102 -3.42 16.89 22.18
CA THR A 102 -4.43 17.65 21.44
C THR A 102 -3.72 18.55 20.43
N LEU A 103 -3.99 18.30 19.15
CA LEU A 103 -3.45 19.01 18.01
C LEU A 103 -4.39 20.16 17.60
N LYS A 104 -3.81 21.32 17.29
CA LYS A 104 -4.52 22.47 16.73
C LYS A 104 -3.83 22.93 15.46
N LEU A 105 -4.58 23.09 14.38
CA LEU A 105 -4.06 23.55 13.09
C LEU A 105 -4.63 24.94 12.78
N SER A 106 -3.74 25.91 12.54
CA SER A 106 -4.11 27.28 12.25
C SER A 106 -3.37 27.84 11.05
N ASP A 107 -3.95 28.86 10.40
CA ASP A 107 -3.25 29.63 9.38
C ASP A 107 -2.15 30.51 10.00
N ALA A 108 -1.39 31.21 9.14
CA ALA A 108 -0.32 32.11 9.57
C ALA A 108 -0.80 33.30 10.44
N LYS A 109 -2.11 33.58 10.45
CA LYS A 109 -2.75 34.64 11.26
C LYS A 109 -3.32 34.09 12.58
N GLY A 110 -3.15 32.80 12.86
CA GLY A 110 -3.65 32.15 14.07
C GLY A 110 -5.13 31.76 14.00
N ARG A 111 -5.80 31.88 12.84
CA ARG A 111 -7.18 31.41 12.68
C ARG A 111 -7.19 29.90 12.55
N ALA A 112 -8.07 29.23 13.29
CA ALA A 112 -8.22 27.79 13.22
C ALA A 112 -8.65 27.35 11.80
N LEU A 113 -7.99 26.35 11.25
CA LEU A 113 -8.31 25.78 9.93
C LEU A 113 -9.30 24.60 10.03
N CYS A 114 -9.38 23.98 11.21
CA CYS A 114 -10.32 22.91 11.57
C CYS A 114 -10.47 22.85 13.11
N SER A 115 -11.40 22.02 13.60
CA SER A 115 -11.51 21.69 15.03
C SER A 115 -10.25 20.97 15.53
N PRO A 116 -9.88 21.12 16.82
CA PRO A 116 -8.80 20.33 17.41
C PRO A 116 -9.11 18.84 17.40
N TRP A 117 -8.08 17.99 17.43
CA TRP A 117 -8.24 16.54 17.55
C TRP A 117 -7.07 15.94 18.34
N ASP A 118 -7.24 14.72 18.86
CA ASP A 118 -6.20 14.05 19.61
C ASP A 118 -5.42 13.06 18.76
N LEU A 119 -4.12 12.92 19.06
CA LEU A 119 -3.25 11.87 18.54
C LEU A 119 -2.35 11.35 19.67
N LYS A 120 -2.05 10.05 19.68
CA LYS A 120 -1.22 9.40 20.70
C LYS A 120 0.10 8.92 20.12
N THR A 121 1.22 9.22 20.79
CA THR A 121 2.54 8.62 20.47
C THR A 121 2.62 7.17 20.97
N PHE A 122 3.51 6.38 20.38
CA PHE A 122 3.69 4.99 20.79
C PHE A 122 4.45 4.85 22.13
N PRO A 123 4.34 3.70 22.81
CA PRO A 123 5.20 3.39 23.95
C PRO A 123 6.67 3.37 23.56
N ARG A 124 7.57 3.66 24.53
CA ARG A 124 9.02 3.51 24.34
C ARG A 124 9.36 2.07 23.89
N PRO A 125 10.40 1.85 23.07
CA PRO A 125 10.76 0.51 22.58
C PRO A 125 11.00 -0.56 23.65
N ASP A 126 11.39 -0.15 24.85
CA ASP A 126 11.66 -1.00 26.02
C ASP A 126 10.44 -1.17 26.96
N ALA A 127 9.36 -0.42 26.75
CA ALA A 127 8.10 -0.59 27.49
C ALA A 127 7.45 -1.93 27.16
N ALA A 128 6.61 -2.45 28.06
CA ALA A 128 5.94 -3.74 27.88
C ALA A 128 4.41 -3.58 27.77
N PRO A 129 3.89 -2.98 26.69
CA PRO A 129 2.45 -2.84 26.51
C PRO A 129 1.81 -4.23 26.36
N GLU A 130 0.62 -4.37 26.93
CA GLU A 130 -0.09 -5.66 26.94
C GLU A 130 -0.91 -5.89 25.67
N ARG A 131 -1.26 -4.81 24.97
CA ARG A 131 -2.22 -4.84 23.85
C ARG A 131 -1.85 -3.84 22.77
N LEU A 132 -2.11 -4.26 21.53
CA LEU A 132 -2.17 -3.42 20.35
C LEU A 132 -3.30 -3.94 19.45
N ARG A 133 -4.06 -3.04 18.82
CA ARG A 133 -4.98 -3.37 17.73
C ARG A 133 -4.51 -2.71 16.43
N MET A 134 -4.32 -3.52 15.40
CA MET A 134 -3.97 -3.06 14.06
C MET A 134 -5.16 -3.24 13.10
N LEU A 135 -5.38 -2.26 12.23
CA LEU A 135 -6.15 -2.41 11.02
C LEU A 135 -5.18 -2.47 9.83
N VAL A 136 -5.23 -3.55 9.05
CA VAL A 136 -4.31 -3.76 7.92
C VAL A 136 -5.12 -4.08 6.67
N TYR A 137 -4.81 -3.40 5.57
CA TYR A 137 -5.41 -3.63 4.26
C TYR A 137 -4.42 -3.30 3.14
N THR A 138 -4.78 -3.63 1.91
CA THR A 138 -4.05 -3.34 0.66
C THR A 138 -5.00 -2.76 -0.39
N CYS A 139 -4.50 -2.36 -1.56
CA CYS A 139 -5.30 -2.09 -2.77
C CYS A 139 -6.47 -1.16 -2.51
N ALA A 140 -6.22 -0.06 -1.82
CA ALA A 140 -7.25 0.91 -1.44
C ALA A 140 -7.50 1.96 -2.52
N GLY A 141 -6.52 2.12 -3.42
CA GLY A 141 -6.54 3.05 -4.54
C GLY A 141 -7.57 2.71 -5.62
N GLY A 142 -7.44 3.44 -6.72
CA GLY A 142 -8.22 3.28 -7.92
C GLY A 142 -9.23 4.39 -8.07
N HIS A 143 -9.26 5.06 -9.22
CA HIS A 143 -10.19 6.16 -9.47
C HIS A 143 -11.64 5.64 -9.47
N PRO A 144 -12.57 6.22 -8.69
CA PRO A 144 -13.94 5.70 -8.54
C PRO A 144 -14.75 5.75 -9.85
N ASP A 145 -14.36 6.61 -10.79
CA ASP A 145 -14.98 6.72 -12.11
C ASP A 145 -14.31 5.87 -13.20
N ALA A 146 -13.24 5.14 -12.88
CA ALA A 146 -12.63 4.23 -13.85
C ALA A 146 -13.63 3.12 -14.23
N ARG A 147 -13.79 2.90 -15.53
CA ARG A 147 -14.68 1.87 -16.09
C ARG A 147 -13.88 0.97 -17.01
N GLY A 148 -14.08 -0.33 -16.87
CA GLY A 148 -13.51 -1.35 -17.73
C GLY A 148 -14.39 -1.61 -18.96
N PRO A 149 -14.05 -2.61 -19.76
CA PRO A 149 -14.87 -3.06 -20.89
C PRO A 149 -16.35 -3.22 -20.53
N GLY A 150 -17.24 -2.68 -21.36
CA GLY A 150 -18.69 -2.73 -21.14
C GLY A 150 -19.20 -1.83 -20.02
N GLY A 151 -18.40 -0.88 -19.52
CA GLY A 151 -18.79 0.04 -18.45
C GLY A 151 -18.74 -0.57 -17.05
N MET A 152 -18.06 -1.71 -16.91
CA MET A 152 -17.95 -2.40 -15.62
C MET A 152 -17.09 -1.61 -14.63
N GLU A 153 -17.50 -1.59 -13.37
CA GLU A 153 -16.74 -0.96 -12.28
C GLU A 153 -15.37 -1.67 -12.12
N VAL A 154 -14.27 -0.92 -12.30
CA VAL A 154 -12.91 -1.41 -12.04
C VAL A 154 -12.61 -1.39 -10.55
N PHE A 155 -12.94 -0.27 -9.90
CA PHE A 155 -12.71 -0.05 -8.48
C PHE A 155 -13.98 0.40 -7.78
N ARG A 156 -14.15 -0.02 -6.54
CA ARG A 156 -15.32 0.31 -5.70
C ARG A 156 -15.53 1.81 -5.59
N SER A 157 -16.78 2.24 -5.60
CA SER A 157 -17.13 3.63 -5.24
C SER A 157 -16.57 4.06 -3.88
N LEU A 158 -16.33 5.36 -3.70
CA LEU A 158 -15.89 5.93 -2.42
C LEU A 158 -16.84 5.60 -1.27
N ALA A 159 -18.16 5.54 -1.53
CA ALA A 159 -19.14 5.20 -0.51
C ALA A 159 -18.89 3.80 0.10
N ILE A 160 -18.56 2.81 -0.73
CA ILE A 160 -18.24 1.45 -0.25
C ILE A 160 -16.91 1.46 0.52
N ARG A 161 -15.88 2.11 -0.02
CA ARG A 161 -14.57 2.18 0.64
C ARG A 161 -14.65 2.90 1.98
N HIS A 162 -15.41 3.99 2.06
CA HIS A 162 -15.70 4.70 3.31
C HIS A 162 -16.41 3.80 4.30
N ALA A 163 -17.46 3.06 3.90
CA ALA A 163 -18.16 2.16 4.80
C ALA A 163 -17.27 1.04 5.36
N LEU A 164 -16.38 0.47 4.52
CA LEU A 164 -15.39 -0.52 4.95
C LEU A 164 -14.37 0.08 5.92
N LEU A 165 -13.85 1.27 5.62
CA LEU A 165 -12.90 1.97 6.48
C LEU A 165 -13.54 2.36 7.81
N ASP A 166 -14.73 2.96 7.79
CA ASP A 166 -15.49 3.34 8.98
C ASP A 166 -15.80 2.10 9.84
N ARG A 167 -16.11 0.96 9.20
CA ARG A 167 -16.28 -0.32 9.91
C ARG A 167 -14.98 -0.78 10.57
N GLY A 168 -13.85 -0.68 9.89
CA GLY A 168 -12.52 -0.97 10.47
C GLY A 168 -12.21 -0.05 11.65
N MET A 169 -12.45 1.25 11.50
CA MET A 169 -12.21 2.27 12.52
C MET A 169 -13.15 2.14 13.72
N ALA A 170 -14.37 1.61 13.55
CA ALA A 170 -15.28 1.32 14.66
C ALA A 170 -14.69 0.32 15.67
N TYR A 171 -13.71 -0.50 15.27
CA TYR A 171 -12.98 -1.35 16.20
C TYR A 171 -11.93 -0.60 17.01
N ARG A 172 -11.73 0.71 16.79
CA ARG A 172 -10.74 1.56 17.46
C ARG A 172 -9.33 0.96 17.37
N PRO A 173 -8.76 0.83 16.15
CA PRO A 173 -7.37 0.45 16.00
C PRO A 173 -6.45 1.50 16.62
N ASP A 174 -5.33 1.05 17.17
CA ASP A 174 -4.25 1.91 17.64
C ASP A 174 -3.35 2.36 16.47
N VAL A 175 -3.37 1.61 15.37
CA VAL A 175 -2.59 1.86 14.16
C VAL A 175 -3.28 1.29 12.93
N VAL A 176 -3.13 1.98 11.80
CA VAL A 176 -3.56 1.54 10.47
C VAL A 176 -2.34 1.30 9.59
N ILE A 177 -2.33 0.21 8.82
CA ILE A 177 -1.31 -0.07 7.81
C ILE A 177 -2.00 -0.28 6.46
N ALA A 178 -1.65 0.55 5.49
CA ALA A 178 -2.00 0.39 4.09
C ALA A 178 -0.77 -0.20 3.37
N ASN A 179 -0.88 -1.46 2.93
CA ASN A 179 0.18 -2.18 2.26
C ASN A 179 -0.05 -2.14 0.74
N GLY A 180 0.56 -1.21 0.03
CA GLY A 180 0.55 -1.16 -1.43
C GLY A 180 -0.70 -0.58 -2.05
N ASP A 181 -0.57 -0.22 -3.32
CA ASP A 181 -1.66 0.09 -4.25
C ASP A 181 -2.59 1.19 -3.72
N HIS A 182 -1.97 2.29 -3.34
CA HIS A 182 -2.69 3.50 -2.93
C HIS A 182 -3.20 4.28 -4.13
N VAL A 183 -2.59 4.06 -5.29
CA VAL A 183 -2.89 4.68 -6.58
C VAL A 183 -3.04 3.58 -7.63
N TYR A 184 -3.94 3.75 -8.59
CA TYR A 184 -3.92 3.04 -9.87
C TYR A 184 -4.07 4.05 -10.99
N GLN A 185 -3.07 4.09 -11.87
CA GLN A 185 -3.01 5.00 -13.02
C GLN A 185 -2.05 4.43 -14.07
N ASP A 186 -2.25 3.14 -14.43
CA ASP A 186 -1.30 2.37 -15.24
C ASP A 186 -1.38 2.75 -16.73
N GLN A 187 -0.91 3.96 -17.06
CA GLN A 187 -1.18 4.58 -18.35
C GLN A 187 -0.67 3.74 -19.50
N ARG A 188 0.60 3.32 -19.45
CA ARG A 188 1.21 2.50 -20.48
C ARG A 188 0.58 1.12 -20.50
N THR A 189 0.52 0.44 -19.35
CA THR A 189 0.02 -0.94 -19.26
C THR A 189 -1.42 -1.06 -19.81
N TRP A 190 -2.30 -0.11 -19.48
CA TRP A 190 -3.68 -0.16 -19.96
C TRP A 190 -3.83 0.28 -21.43
N LEU A 191 -3.07 1.30 -21.87
CA LEU A 191 -3.10 1.75 -23.27
C LEU A 191 -2.43 0.76 -24.23
N GLU A 192 -1.47 -0.03 -23.76
CA GLU A 192 -0.78 -1.06 -24.55
C GLU A 192 -1.34 -2.48 -24.34
N SER A 193 -2.34 -2.66 -23.47
CA SER A 193 -2.97 -3.95 -23.15
C SER A 193 -3.30 -4.78 -24.39
N ASN A 194 -3.18 -6.11 -24.29
CA ASN A 194 -3.51 -7.01 -25.41
C ASN A 194 -5.02 -7.06 -25.71
N ASN A 195 -5.87 -6.60 -24.81
CA ASN A 195 -7.31 -6.56 -25.02
C ASN A 195 -7.74 -5.21 -25.62
N PRO A 196 -8.26 -5.16 -26.87
CA PRO A 196 -8.68 -3.91 -27.51
C PRO A 196 -9.77 -3.15 -26.75
N ALA A 197 -10.63 -3.86 -26.01
CA ALA A 197 -11.68 -3.22 -25.22
C ALA A 197 -11.10 -2.51 -23.97
N ILE A 198 -10.04 -3.06 -23.37
CA ILE A 198 -9.32 -2.41 -22.27
C ILE A 198 -8.63 -1.15 -22.80
N ARG A 199 -7.89 -1.25 -23.91
CA ARG A 199 -7.23 -0.07 -24.52
C ARG A 199 -8.21 1.06 -24.83
N LYS A 200 -9.38 0.72 -25.38
CA LYS A 200 -10.43 1.70 -25.68
C LYS A 200 -10.94 2.37 -24.41
N ALA A 201 -11.29 1.60 -23.38
CA ALA A 201 -11.78 2.13 -22.11
C ALA A 201 -10.75 3.03 -21.42
N ALA A 202 -9.46 2.63 -21.46
CA ALA A 202 -8.35 3.41 -20.94
C ALA A 202 -8.18 4.74 -21.69
N ALA A 203 -8.21 4.72 -23.02
CA ALA A 203 -8.10 5.94 -23.83
C ALA A 203 -9.26 6.93 -23.56
N GLU A 204 -10.48 6.43 -23.41
CA GLU A 204 -11.65 7.24 -23.05
C GLU A 204 -11.51 7.84 -21.64
N PHE A 205 -11.04 7.06 -20.67
CA PHE A 205 -10.81 7.50 -19.30
C PHE A 205 -9.71 8.58 -19.23
N TYR A 206 -8.55 8.34 -19.85
CA TYR A 206 -7.42 9.27 -19.83
C TYR A 206 -7.68 10.55 -20.62
N LYS A 207 -8.52 10.52 -21.65
CA LYS A 207 -9.00 11.74 -22.32
C LYS A 207 -9.77 12.66 -21.37
N GLY A 208 -10.47 12.10 -20.38
CA GLY A 208 -11.26 12.87 -19.41
C GLY A 208 -10.44 13.48 -18.27
N ILE A 209 -9.39 12.80 -17.80
CA ILE A 209 -8.61 13.21 -16.62
C ILE A 209 -7.25 13.85 -16.95
N GLY A 210 -6.72 13.60 -18.16
CA GLY A 210 -5.42 14.06 -18.60
C GLY A 210 -4.35 12.96 -18.63
N MET A 211 -3.27 13.24 -19.34
CA MET A 211 -2.09 12.37 -19.45
C MET A 211 -0.86 13.08 -18.90
N PHE A 212 0.08 12.31 -18.36
CA PHE A 212 1.36 12.87 -17.97
C PHE A 212 2.25 13.13 -19.19
N HIS A 213 3.13 14.11 -19.05
CA HIS A 213 4.15 14.50 -20.01
C HIS A 213 5.53 14.22 -19.41
N PRO A 214 6.16 13.07 -19.72
CA PRO A 214 7.42 12.63 -19.09
C PRO A 214 8.62 13.58 -19.31
N ASP A 215 8.56 14.41 -20.34
CA ASP A 215 9.59 15.39 -20.68
C ASP A 215 9.51 16.67 -19.83
N GLU A 216 8.49 16.80 -18.97
CA GLU A 216 8.27 17.93 -18.09
C GLU A 216 8.43 17.55 -16.61
N PRO A 217 8.90 18.46 -15.73
CA PRO A 217 8.86 18.24 -14.28
C PRO A 217 7.46 17.85 -13.77
N VAL A 218 7.39 17.08 -12.69
CA VAL A 218 6.10 16.73 -12.06
C VAL A 218 5.46 17.96 -11.41
N LEU A 219 6.24 18.74 -10.65
CA LEU A 219 5.77 19.95 -9.97
C LEU A 219 6.02 21.20 -10.83
N GLY A 220 5.10 22.16 -10.77
CA GLY A 220 5.21 23.46 -11.45
C GLY A 220 4.82 23.46 -12.93
N THR A 221 4.28 22.36 -13.45
CA THR A 221 3.82 22.17 -14.83
C THR A 221 2.39 21.64 -14.88
N ASP A 222 1.87 21.29 -16.07
CA ASP A 222 0.55 20.65 -16.17
C ASP A 222 0.51 19.26 -15.52
N ASN A 223 1.66 18.58 -15.39
CA ASN A 223 1.75 17.30 -14.67
C ASN A 223 1.24 17.42 -13.23
N GLU A 224 1.44 18.54 -12.54
CA GLU A 224 0.96 18.73 -11.17
C GLU A 224 -0.58 18.79 -11.11
N ARG A 225 -1.20 19.41 -12.13
CA ARG A 225 -2.66 19.45 -12.29
C ARG A 225 -3.20 18.06 -12.58
N VAL A 226 -2.57 17.31 -13.48
CA VAL A 226 -2.95 15.93 -13.80
C VAL A 226 -2.79 15.04 -12.55
N LEU A 227 -1.65 15.15 -11.85
CA LEU A 227 -1.37 14.41 -10.62
C LEU A 227 -2.46 14.62 -9.59
N THR A 228 -2.80 15.87 -9.30
CA THR A 228 -3.85 16.17 -8.30
C THR A 228 -5.23 15.69 -8.73
N THR A 229 -5.54 15.77 -10.03
CA THR A 229 -6.80 15.24 -10.60
C THR A 229 -6.90 13.72 -10.41
N VAL A 230 -5.81 13.00 -10.67
CA VAL A 230 -5.74 11.53 -10.54
C VAL A 230 -5.78 11.09 -9.08
N ILE A 231 -5.03 11.76 -8.21
CA ILE A 231 -4.70 11.23 -6.88
C ILE A 231 -5.69 11.67 -5.79
N ASP A 232 -6.30 12.86 -5.93
CA ASP A 232 -7.25 13.37 -4.93
C ASP A 232 -8.37 12.37 -4.60
N PRO A 233 -9.06 11.75 -5.59
CA PRO A 233 -10.09 10.75 -5.30
C PRO A 233 -9.56 9.51 -4.58
N GLN A 234 -8.30 9.14 -4.83
CA GLN A 234 -7.72 7.87 -4.39
C GLN A 234 -7.13 7.96 -2.98
N ILE A 235 -6.70 9.14 -2.55
CA ILE A 235 -6.07 9.34 -1.23
C ILE A 235 -6.79 10.42 -0.43
N ALA A 236 -6.82 11.66 -0.92
CA ALA A 236 -7.37 12.78 -0.15
C ALA A 236 -8.86 12.62 0.15
N GLN A 237 -9.68 12.23 -0.84
CA GLN A 237 -11.12 12.03 -0.67
C GLN A 237 -11.45 10.67 -0.05
N LEU A 238 -10.63 9.64 -0.30
CA LEU A 238 -10.78 8.32 0.31
C LEU A 238 -10.64 8.41 1.83
N TYR A 239 -9.51 8.91 2.31
CA TYR A 239 -9.24 8.95 3.74
C TYR A 239 -9.85 10.19 4.39
N GLY A 240 -9.83 11.33 3.71
CA GLY A 240 -10.21 12.62 4.27
C GLY A 240 -9.56 12.80 5.64
N THR A 241 -10.41 13.01 6.65
CA THR A 241 -9.97 13.18 8.04
C THR A 241 -10.35 12.00 8.95
N ARG A 242 -10.75 10.85 8.36
CA ARG A 242 -11.15 9.64 9.10
C ARG A 242 -10.02 9.06 9.95
N LEU A 243 -8.78 9.18 9.47
CA LEU A 243 -7.59 8.62 10.13
C LEU A 243 -6.82 9.66 10.96
N ARG A 244 -7.34 10.89 11.11
CA ARG A 244 -6.63 12.01 11.78
C ARG A 244 -6.12 11.71 13.19
N SER A 245 -6.77 10.78 13.90
CA SER A 245 -6.48 10.43 15.30
C SER A 245 -5.82 9.07 15.46
N THR A 246 -5.37 8.45 14.37
CA THR A 246 -4.77 7.11 14.39
C THR A 246 -3.53 7.10 13.52
N PRO A 247 -2.35 6.76 14.07
CA PRO A 247 -1.13 6.62 13.29
C PRO A 247 -1.33 5.66 12.10
N VAL A 248 -0.88 6.09 10.93
CA VAL A 248 -0.97 5.35 9.68
C VAL A 248 0.43 5.03 9.14
N PHE A 249 0.56 3.90 8.48
CA PHE A 249 1.76 3.47 7.77
C PHE A 249 1.37 3.11 6.34
N PHE A 250 2.04 3.71 5.38
CA PHE A 250 1.85 3.50 3.95
C PHE A 250 3.11 2.87 3.38
N MET A 251 2.94 1.88 2.52
CA MET A 251 4.03 1.20 1.83
C MET A 251 3.66 1.12 0.36
N MET A 252 4.56 1.54 -0.52
CA MET A 252 4.31 1.51 -1.96
C MET A 252 4.40 0.10 -2.52
N ASP A 253 3.57 -0.20 -3.50
CA ASP A 253 3.71 -1.35 -4.40
C ASP A 253 3.77 -0.91 -5.87
N ASP A 254 3.55 -1.79 -6.84
CA ASP A 254 3.77 -1.48 -8.26
C ASP A 254 2.90 -0.33 -8.76
N HIS A 255 1.60 -0.36 -8.50
CA HIS A 255 0.70 0.67 -9.01
C HIS A 255 0.97 2.08 -8.42
N ASP A 256 1.67 2.16 -7.29
CA ASP A 256 2.15 3.43 -6.73
C ASP A 256 3.31 4.05 -7.53
N TYR A 257 3.95 3.26 -8.40
CA TYR A 257 4.86 3.69 -9.46
C TYR A 257 4.15 3.90 -10.79
N PHE A 258 2.82 4.05 -10.80
CA PHE A 258 2.03 4.42 -11.97
C PHE A 258 2.04 3.41 -13.12
N GLU A 259 2.46 2.16 -12.87
CA GLU A 259 2.38 1.06 -13.82
C GLU A 259 2.15 -0.27 -13.09
N ASN A 260 1.49 -1.23 -13.75
CA ASN A 260 1.43 -2.61 -13.26
C ASN A 260 2.79 -3.29 -13.49
N ASP A 261 3.11 -4.29 -12.67
CA ASP A 261 4.32 -5.11 -12.83
C ASP A 261 4.33 -6.00 -14.11
N GLU A 262 4.73 -5.41 -15.24
CA GLU A 262 4.80 -6.09 -16.54
C GLU A 262 6.22 -6.19 -17.11
N ALA A 263 6.51 -7.33 -17.74
CA ALA A 263 7.65 -7.51 -18.61
C ALA A 263 7.33 -8.32 -19.86
N GLU A 264 7.79 -7.76 -20.98
CA GLU A 264 7.60 -8.25 -22.33
C GLU A 264 8.82 -7.93 -23.20
N GLU A 265 8.84 -8.47 -24.41
CA GLU A 265 9.92 -8.22 -25.36
C GLU A 265 10.03 -6.73 -25.74
N ASN A 266 8.92 -6.01 -25.78
CA ASN A 266 8.88 -4.60 -26.18
C ASN A 266 8.96 -3.62 -25.01
N PHE A 267 8.68 -4.02 -23.77
CA PHE A 267 8.84 -3.17 -22.60
C PHE A 267 8.92 -3.93 -21.27
N ILE A 268 9.49 -3.27 -20.27
CA ILE A 268 9.42 -3.66 -18.86
C ILE A 268 9.06 -2.41 -18.04
N THR A 269 8.40 -2.61 -16.90
CA THR A 269 7.92 -1.52 -16.03
C THR A 269 8.78 -1.33 -14.77
N PHE A 270 9.58 -2.34 -14.42
CA PHE A 270 10.45 -2.30 -13.24
C PHE A 270 11.91 -2.67 -13.56
N PRO A 271 12.90 -2.09 -12.86
CA PRO A 271 12.79 -0.98 -11.90
C PRO A 271 12.16 0.28 -12.53
N PRO A 272 11.46 1.12 -11.74
CA PRO A 272 10.65 2.20 -12.30
C PRO A 272 11.52 3.20 -13.07
N GLU A 273 10.98 3.73 -14.17
CA GLU A 273 11.64 4.79 -14.91
C GLU A 273 11.76 6.09 -14.08
N HIS A 274 12.62 7.00 -14.51
CA HIS A 274 12.91 8.21 -13.72
C HIS A 274 11.67 9.07 -13.46
N PHE A 275 10.80 9.21 -14.47
CA PHE A 275 9.59 10.02 -14.36
C PHE A 275 8.58 9.36 -13.41
N ASP A 276 8.34 8.06 -13.54
CA ASP A 276 7.43 7.29 -12.68
C ASP A 276 7.89 7.29 -11.22
N LEU A 277 9.20 7.13 -11.00
CA LEU A 277 9.78 7.29 -9.67
C LEU A 277 9.57 8.70 -9.12
N SER A 278 9.67 9.73 -9.97
CA SER A 278 9.43 11.12 -9.56
C SER A 278 7.96 11.35 -9.21
N LEU A 279 7.02 10.76 -9.94
CA LEU A 279 5.60 10.76 -9.61
C LEU A 279 5.35 10.10 -8.26
N ALA A 280 5.82 8.86 -8.06
CA ALA A 280 5.66 8.10 -6.81
C ALA A 280 6.17 8.88 -5.59
N ARG A 281 7.39 9.42 -5.69
CA ARG A 281 8.01 10.23 -4.63
C ARG A 281 7.24 11.51 -4.34
N THR A 282 6.67 12.15 -5.37
CA THR A 282 5.85 13.36 -5.24
C THR A 282 4.52 13.06 -4.55
N VAL A 283 3.85 11.95 -4.92
CA VAL A 283 2.62 11.50 -4.26
C VAL A 283 2.87 11.22 -2.78
N GLN A 284 3.93 10.48 -2.44
CA GLN A 284 4.28 10.23 -1.05
C GLN A 284 4.54 11.55 -0.30
N ASP A 285 5.33 12.47 -0.86
CA ASP A 285 5.62 13.73 -0.15
C ASP A 285 4.37 14.58 0.10
N MET A 286 3.41 14.58 -0.84
CA MET A 286 2.17 15.35 -0.76
C MET A 286 1.10 14.70 0.13
N TYR A 287 0.85 13.39 0.01
CA TYR A 287 -0.39 12.80 0.53
C TYR A 287 -0.22 11.93 1.77
N TYR A 288 0.83 11.12 1.90
CA TYR A 288 0.92 10.15 2.99
C TYR A 288 2.33 10.07 3.61
N PRO A 289 2.44 9.76 4.91
CA PRO A 289 3.72 9.88 5.60
C PRO A 289 4.73 8.82 5.16
N GLU A 290 5.98 9.25 5.02
CA GLU A 290 7.16 8.38 4.99
C GLU A 290 7.38 7.69 6.35
N PHE A 291 8.19 6.64 6.38
CA PHE A 291 8.52 5.94 7.61
C PHE A 291 9.44 6.77 8.51
N LEU A 292 9.00 7.00 9.74
CA LEU A 292 9.79 7.66 10.77
C LEU A 292 11.13 6.94 11.05
N PRO A 293 12.14 7.65 11.58
CA PRO A 293 13.40 7.03 11.95
C PRO A 293 13.22 5.94 13.01
N ASP A 294 14.11 4.98 12.93
CA ASP A 294 14.29 3.91 13.90
C ASP A 294 15.79 3.85 14.21
N PRO A 295 16.20 3.87 15.51
CA PRO A 295 17.59 3.86 15.91
C PRO A 295 18.45 2.73 15.32
N THR A 296 17.81 1.63 14.91
CA THR A 296 18.49 0.44 14.39
C THR A 296 18.40 0.30 12.87
N ARG A 297 17.70 1.22 12.18
CA ARG A 297 17.68 1.28 10.72
C ARG A 297 18.87 2.12 10.24
N SER A 298 19.72 1.53 9.42
CA SER A 298 20.89 2.23 8.86
C SER A 298 20.46 3.44 8.05
N VAL A 299 21.10 4.58 8.26
CA VAL A 299 20.93 5.77 7.39
C VAL A 299 21.46 5.54 5.97
N MET A 300 22.27 4.50 5.76
CA MET A 300 22.76 4.09 4.44
C MET A 300 21.78 3.19 3.70
N LEU A 301 20.64 2.84 4.30
CA LEU A 301 19.62 2.05 3.62
C LEU A 301 18.99 2.89 2.49
N PRO A 302 18.88 2.37 1.24
CA PRO A 302 18.33 3.13 0.12
C PRO A 302 16.97 3.75 0.43
N GLY A 303 16.73 4.97 -0.07
CA GLY A 303 15.49 5.71 0.19
C GLY A 303 15.37 6.27 1.62
N THR A 304 16.43 6.21 2.44
CA THR A 304 16.46 6.82 3.79
C THR A 304 17.25 8.11 3.78
N SER A 305 16.78 9.12 4.51
CA SER A 305 17.42 10.42 4.67
C SER A 305 17.68 11.15 3.34
N ALA A 306 16.75 11.05 2.39
CA ALA A 306 16.81 11.85 1.16
C ALA A 306 16.87 13.35 1.51
N GLY A 307 17.72 14.12 0.81
CA GLY A 307 18.00 15.52 1.15
C GLY A 307 16.82 16.47 0.98
N ASP A 308 15.80 16.04 0.24
CA ASP A 308 14.53 16.72 0.01
C ASP A 308 13.41 16.23 0.95
N ARG A 309 13.75 15.47 2.00
CA ARG A 309 12.85 15.01 3.06
C ARG A 309 13.34 15.46 4.43
N ALA A 310 12.47 15.35 5.44
CA ALA A 310 12.90 15.60 6.81
C ALA A 310 13.95 14.55 7.25
N PRO A 311 14.91 14.90 8.11
CA PRO A 311 16.02 14.01 8.47
C PRO A 311 15.55 12.65 9.02
N GLY A 312 16.19 11.58 8.54
CA GLY A 312 15.99 10.20 9.01
C GLY A 312 14.72 9.50 8.50
N LEU A 313 13.86 10.18 7.75
CA LEU A 313 12.69 9.56 7.12
C LEU A 313 13.13 8.53 6.07
N SER A 314 12.36 7.47 5.88
CA SER A 314 12.56 6.49 4.81
C SER A 314 11.33 6.35 3.95
N GLU A 315 11.53 6.42 2.64
CA GLU A 315 10.47 6.30 1.63
C GLU A 315 10.04 4.84 1.42
N CYS A 316 10.95 3.88 1.64
CA CYS A 316 10.77 2.48 1.20
C CYS A 316 10.82 1.42 2.30
N PHE A 317 11.54 1.66 3.39
CA PHE A 317 11.83 0.62 4.39
C PHE A 317 11.50 1.12 5.79
N GLY A 318 10.47 0.53 6.39
CA GLY A 318 9.82 1.03 7.60
C GLY A 318 9.87 0.08 8.79
N THR A 319 9.67 0.65 9.97
CA THR A 319 9.43 -0.13 11.19
C THR A 319 8.28 0.48 11.96
N LEU A 320 7.33 -0.35 12.33
CA LEU A 320 6.41 -0.08 13.44
C LEU A 320 6.94 -0.82 14.66
N ARG A 321 7.34 -0.08 15.71
CA ARG A 321 7.74 -0.65 17.00
C ARG A 321 6.79 -0.19 18.10
N TYR A 322 6.11 -1.13 18.74
CA TYR A 322 5.14 -0.85 19.82
C TYR A 322 5.60 -1.50 21.13
N GLY A 323 6.53 -0.83 21.82
CA GLY A 323 7.25 -1.39 22.96
C GLY A 323 7.90 -2.74 22.65
N LYS A 324 7.93 -3.64 23.63
CA LYS A 324 8.38 -5.04 23.50
C LYS A 324 7.27 -5.97 22.98
N LEU A 325 6.09 -5.46 22.66
CA LEU A 325 4.97 -6.31 22.22
C LEU A 325 5.12 -6.70 20.75
N LEU A 326 5.24 -5.72 19.86
CA LEU A 326 5.22 -5.95 18.42
C LEU A 326 6.28 -5.13 17.70
N GLU A 327 6.87 -5.76 16.69
CA GLU A 327 7.61 -5.10 15.64
C GLU A 327 7.09 -5.56 14.26
N VAL A 328 6.86 -4.61 13.35
CA VAL A 328 6.52 -4.89 11.94
C VAL A 328 7.61 -4.28 11.07
N LEU A 329 8.24 -5.11 10.24
CA LEU A 329 9.22 -4.72 9.23
C LEU A 329 8.49 -4.56 7.90
N MET A 330 8.35 -3.32 7.42
CA MET A 330 7.65 -3.00 6.18
C MET A 330 8.68 -2.66 5.10
N TYR A 331 8.55 -3.23 3.91
CA TYR A 331 9.52 -3.01 2.84
C TYR A 331 8.92 -3.08 1.42
N ASP A 332 9.19 -2.00 0.69
CA ASP A 332 8.98 -1.86 -0.76
C ASP A 332 9.78 -2.91 -1.54
N CYS A 333 9.11 -3.59 -2.46
CA CYS A 333 9.66 -4.65 -3.29
C CYS A 333 9.76 -4.26 -4.79
N GLY A 334 9.58 -3.00 -5.14
CA GLY A 334 9.58 -2.49 -6.51
C GLY A 334 10.77 -1.57 -6.81
N ARG A 335 10.99 -0.55 -5.99
CA ARG A 335 11.89 0.58 -6.32
C ARG A 335 13.32 0.19 -6.65
N TYR A 336 13.86 -0.75 -5.86
CA TYR A 336 15.28 -1.08 -5.85
C TYR A 336 15.55 -2.52 -6.28
N MET A 337 14.57 -3.17 -6.92
CA MET A 337 14.77 -4.49 -7.47
C MET A 337 15.84 -4.49 -8.57
N THR A 338 16.38 -5.65 -8.89
CA THR A 338 17.42 -5.79 -9.91
C THR A 338 17.14 -6.95 -10.86
N LEU A 339 17.63 -6.82 -12.10
CA LEU A 339 17.51 -7.82 -13.17
C LEU A 339 18.89 -8.38 -13.50
N LYS A 340 19.41 -9.22 -12.59
CA LYS A 340 20.77 -9.80 -12.64
C LYS A 340 20.77 -11.32 -12.44
N ASP A 341 19.70 -11.96 -12.90
CA ASP A 341 19.35 -13.37 -12.75
C ASP A 341 19.67 -13.91 -11.34
N ARG A 342 20.63 -14.82 -11.19
CA ARG A 342 20.99 -15.42 -9.88
C ARG A 342 21.49 -14.41 -8.84
N HIS A 343 21.96 -13.25 -9.28
CA HIS A 343 22.41 -12.15 -8.44
C HIS A 343 21.37 -11.05 -8.26
N ALA A 344 20.16 -11.25 -8.83
CA ALA A 344 19.04 -10.36 -8.63
C ALA A 344 18.52 -10.42 -7.19
N GLY A 345 17.88 -9.34 -6.78
CA GLY A 345 17.06 -9.26 -5.57
C GLY A 345 15.81 -8.44 -5.86
N ILE A 346 14.70 -8.80 -5.23
CA ILE A 346 13.48 -7.98 -5.18
C ILE A 346 13.72 -6.76 -4.28
N ILE A 347 14.45 -6.97 -3.19
CA ILE A 347 14.97 -5.89 -2.33
C ILE A 347 16.50 -5.80 -2.46
N PRO A 348 17.09 -4.61 -2.21
CA PRO A 348 18.53 -4.43 -2.30
C PRO A 348 19.26 -5.19 -1.18
N PRO A 349 20.53 -5.58 -1.38
CA PRO A 349 21.31 -6.33 -0.39
C PRO A 349 21.37 -5.66 0.99
N GLU A 350 21.37 -4.32 1.05
CA GLU A 350 21.34 -3.54 2.29
C GLU A 350 20.05 -3.78 3.07
N ALA A 351 18.91 -3.82 2.38
CA ALA A 351 17.60 -4.08 2.98
C ALA A 351 17.50 -5.52 3.44
N GLU A 352 17.97 -6.49 2.63
CA GLU A 352 18.01 -7.88 3.04
C GLU A 352 18.86 -8.07 4.30
N ARG A 353 20.08 -7.51 4.35
CA ARG A 353 20.93 -7.57 5.57
C ARG A 353 20.24 -6.97 6.78
N TRP A 354 19.56 -5.84 6.61
CA TRP A 354 18.79 -5.21 7.67
C TRP A 354 17.64 -6.12 8.16
N LEU A 355 16.84 -6.69 7.26
CA LEU A 355 15.76 -7.61 7.60
C LEU A 355 16.27 -8.85 8.34
N LEU A 356 17.34 -9.48 7.85
CA LEU A 356 17.93 -10.67 8.48
C LEU A 356 18.44 -10.35 9.89
N GLU A 357 19.13 -9.21 10.05
CA GLU A 357 19.65 -8.83 11.36
C GLU A 357 18.54 -8.46 12.33
N ARG A 358 17.47 -7.81 11.87
CA ARG A 358 16.31 -7.49 12.70
C ARG A 358 15.52 -8.73 13.07
N THR A 359 15.39 -9.66 12.14
CA THR A 359 14.82 -10.98 12.40
C THR A 359 15.57 -11.71 13.48
N ARG A 360 16.90 -11.55 13.56
CA ARG A 360 17.71 -12.16 14.60
C ARG A 360 17.66 -11.41 15.93
N ARG A 361 17.80 -10.10 15.90
CA ARG A 361 18.02 -9.24 17.08
C ARG A 361 16.77 -8.69 17.73
N SER A 362 15.63 -8.67 17.05
CA SER A 362 14.43 -8.05 17.62
C SER A 362 14.07 -8.70 18.95
N GLU A 363 13.91 -7.86 19.98
CA GLU A 363 13.41 -8.26 21.30
C GLU A 363 11.89 -8.15 21.42
N ALA A 364 11.18 -7.87 20.31
CA ALA A 364 9.71 -7.89 20.37
C ALA A 364 9.20 -9.32 20.52
N ARG A 365 8.14 -9.47 21.30
CA ARG A 365 7.41 -10.73 21.47
C ARG A 365 6.87 -11.24 20.13
N HIS A 366 6.35 -10.32 19.30
CA HIS A 366 5.86 -10.61 17.96
C HIS A 366 6.68 -9.83 16.94
N LEU A 367 7.11 -10.52 15.88
CA LEU A 367 7.77 -9.92 14.73
C LEU A 367 6.99 -10.30 13.47
N ILE A 368 6.64 -9.31 12.67
CA ILE A 368 5.94 -9.49 11.40
C ILE A 368 6.81 -8.91 10.28
N HIS A 369 7.01 -9.70 9.23
CA HIS A 369 7.51 -9.17 7.95
C HIS A 369 6.33 -8.78 7.07
N MET A 370 6.46 -7.65 6.40
CA MET A 370 5.42 -7.08 5.55
C MET A 370 6.02 -6.55 4.23
N PRO A 371 6.26 -7.41 3.24
CA PRO A 371 6.57 -6.98 1.87
C PRO A 371 5.36 -6.34 1.20
N SER A 372 5.63 -5.46 0.23
CA SER A 372 4.59 -4.99 -0.70
C SER A 372 4.12 -6.14 -1.61
N THR A 373 5.07 -6.85 -2.22
CA THR A 373 4.83 -8.02 -3.06
C THR A 373 4.35 -9.24 -2.26
N PRO A 374 3.36 -10.01 -2.74
CA PRO A 374 2.83 -11.22 -2.09
C PRO A 374 3.91 -12.23 -1.73
N PHE A 375 3.99 -12.67 -0.48
CA PHE A 375 4.96 -13.70 -0.05
C PHE A 375 4.20 -14.94 0.42
N GLY A 376 4.44 -16.08 -0.21
CA GLY A 376 3.69 -17.33 -0.03
C GLY A 376 2.50 -17.50 -0.97
N TRP A 377 2.21 -16.49 -1.79
CA TRP A 377 1.09 -16.46 -2.72
C TRP A 377 1.57 -16.09 -4.11
N SER A 378 0.85 -16.54 -5.14
CA SER A 378 1.15 -16.27 -6.54
C SER A 378 -0.13 -16.18 -7.35
N ALA A 379 -0.18 -15.20 -8.25
CA ALA A 379 -1.12 -15.15 -9.38
C ALA A 379 -0.39 -15.29 -10.72
N GLY A 380 0.89 -15.64 -10.71
CA GLY A 380 1.73 -15.74 -11.90
C GLY A 380 2.09 -14.39 -12.51
N LYS A 381 2.00 -13.29 -11.73
CA LYS A 381 2.45 -11.96 -12.12
C LYS A 381 3.97 -11.93 -12.31
N TRP A 382 4.50 -10.89 -12.97
CA TRP A 382 5.91 -10.87 -13.31
C TRP A 382 6.82 -10.69 -12.09
N ARG A 383 6.57 -9.67 -11.26
CA ARG A 383 7.43 -9.27 -10.13
C ARG A 383 7.12 -10.08 -8.86
N GLU A 384 6.96 -11.38 -8.99
CA GLU A 384 6.71 -12.30 -7.88
C GLU A 384 7.96 -13.09 -7.48
N TRP A 385 8.01 -13.55 -6.24
CA TRP A 385 9.11 -14.39 -5.73
C TRP A 385 9.23 -15.74 -6.44
N TYR A 386 8.20 -16.16 -7.18
CA TYR A 386 8.03 -17.50 -7.71
C TYR A 386 8.05 -17.52 -9.25
N PRO A 387 8.61 -18.59 -9.86
CA PRO A 387 8.79 -18.68 -11.31
C PRO A 387 7.53 -19.11 -12.06
N ASP A 388 6.45 -19.44 -11.36
CA ASP A 388 5.22 -19.97 -11.93
C ASP A 388 4.46 -18.91 -12.72
N VAL A 389 3.97 -19.29 -13.89
CA VAL A 389 3.21 -18.43 -14.80
C VAL A 389 1.88 -19.10 -15.11
N VAL A 390 0.82 -18.32 -15.39
CA VAL A 390 -0.45 -18.91 -15.84
C VAL A 390 -0.28 -19.50 -17.24
N VAL A 391 -0.69 -20.75 -17.43
CA VAL A 391 -0.65 -21.45 -18.72
C VAL A 391 -2.03 -22.00 -19.05
N SER A 392 -2.39 -22.00 -20.32
CA SER A 392 -3.51 -22.76 -20.88
C SER A 392 -3.02 -24.05 -21.53
N ASP A 393 -3.95 -24.93 -21.90
CA ASP A 393 -3.61 -26.11 -22.70
C ASP A 393 -2.96 -25.74 -24.04
N GLU A 394 -3.40 -24.64 -24.65
CA GLU A 394 -2.82 -24.09 -25.87
C GLU A 394 -1.38 -23.60 -25.64
N THR A 395 -1.13 -22.88 -24.53
CA THR A 395 0.23 -22.49 -24.14
C THR A 395 1.13 -23.71 -23.94
N MET A 396 0.60 -24.76 -23.30
CA MET A 396 1.36 -25.98 -23.06
C MET A 396 1.66 -26.76 -24.34
N ALA A 397 0.74 -26.78 -25.30
CA ALA A 397 0.93 -27.39 -26.61
C ALA A 397 1.83 -26.56 -27.54
N SER A 398 2.02 -25.26 -27.26
CA SER A 398 2.89 -24.39 -28.02
C SER A 398 4.37 -24.75 -27.85
N GLY A 399 5.17 -24.51 -28.89
CA GLY A 399 6.62 -24.66 -28.86
C GLY A 399 7.36 -23.55 -28.09
N ALA A 400 6.65 -22.55 -27.54
CA ALA A 400 7.27 -21.48 -26.76
C ALA A 400 7.79 -22.02 -25.42
N GLU A 401 9.07 -21.83 -25.13
CA GLU A 401 9.66 -22.20 -23.83
C GLU A 401 9.43 -21.12 -22.77
N THR A 402 9.40 -19.86 -23.21
CA THR A 402 9.27 -18.68 -22.36
C THR A 402 7.94 -17.98 -22.64
N ILE A 403 7.25 -17.60 -21.57
CA ILE A 403 5.92 -16.98 -21.60
C ILE A 403 5.97 -15.63 -20.90
N SER A 404 5.58 -14.58 -21.62
CA SER A 404 5.19 -13.30 -21.04
C SER A 404 3.67 -13.22 -20.95
N GLN A 405 3.16 -12.42 -20.01
CA GLN A 405 1.73 -12.22 -19.83
C GLN A 405 1.39 -10.75 -19.72
N ARG A 406 1.12 -10.14 -20.88
CA ARG A 406 0.56 -8.79 -20.95
C ARG A 406 -0.78 -8.72 -20.21
N PHE A 407 -1.07 -7.58 -19.61
CA PHE A 407 -2.36 -7.26 -19.02
C PHE A 407 -3.54 -7.58 -19.96
N GLY A 408 -4.49 -8.38 -19.47
CA GLY A 408 -5.67 -8.79 -20.23
C GLY A 408 -5.37 -9.77 -21.38
N GLY A 409 -4.16 -10.32 -21.45
CA GLY A 409 -3.69 -11.24 -22.50
C GLY A 409 -3.82 -12.73 -22.18
N VAL A 410 -4.19 -13.11 -20.95
CA VAL A 410 -4.32 -14.52 -20.56
C VAL A 410 -5.60 -15.12 -21.17
N GLN A 411 -5.44 -16.14 -22.01
CA GLN A 411 -6.51 -16.80 -22.76
C GLN A 411 -6.26 -18.30 -22.89
N GLY A 412 -7.30 -19.03 -23.30
CA GLY A 412 -7.24 -20.48 -23.54
C GLY A 412 -8.02 -21.28 -22.51
N LYS A 413 -7.89 -22.60 -22.58
CA LYS A 413 -8.63 -23.54 -21.73
C LYS A 413 -7.77 -24.04 -20.57
N ASN A 414 -8.43 -24.41 -19.47
CA ASN A 414 -7.81 -25.03 -18.30
C ASN A 414 -6.63 -24.22 -17.74
N LEU A 415 -6.84 -22.90 -17.60
CA LEU A 415 -5.87 -21.97 -17.02
C LEU A 415 -5.41 -22.46 -15.65
N ARG A 416 -4.10 -22.50 -15.45
CA ARG A 416 -3.44 -22.97 -14.21
C ARG A 416 -2.06 -22.35 -14.06
N LEU A 417 -1.58 -22.24 -12.82
CA LEU A 417 -0.18 -21.89 -12.57
C LEU A 417 0.72 -23.09 -12.90
N SER A 418 1.87 -22.81 -13.51
CA SER A 418 2.84 -23.83 -13.89
C SER A 418 4.26 -23.27 -13.91
N THR A 419 5.22 -24.10 -13.51
CA THR A 419 6.66 -23.84 -13.64
C THR A 419 7.27 -24.58 -14.83
N GLN A 420 6.46 -25.23 -15.67
CA GLN A 420 6.95 -25.99 -16.83
C GLN A 420 7.38 -25.09 -18.00
N LYS A 421 6.93 -23.84 -17.99
CA LYS A 421 7.35 -22.79 -18.93
C LYS A 421 8.09 -21.71 -18.14
N GLN A 422 9.07 -21.07 -18.77
CA GLN A 422 9.81 -19.98 -18.13
C GLN A 422 8.97 -18.71 -18.13
N LYS A 423 8.82 -18.06 -16.98
CA LYS A 423 8.26 -16.71 -16.88
C LYS A 423 9.27 -15.72 -17.46
N TYR A 424 8.87 -14.97 -18.48
CA TYR A 424 9.73 -14.02 -19.18
C TYR A 424 10.36 -13.04 -18.19
N MET A 425 11.69 -12.87 -18.28
CA MET A 425 12.49 -12.00 -17.41
C MET A 425 12.31 -12.22 -15.90
N TRP A 426 11.82 -13.37 -15.47
CA TRP A 426 11.86 -13.75 -14.06
C TRP A 426 13.30 -14.07 -13.64
N GLN A 427 13.68 -13.71 -12.40
CA GLN A 427 15.07 -13.82 -11.95
C GLN A 427 15.21 -14.86 -10.84
N SER A 428 16.10 -15.83 -11.02
CA SER A 428 16.31 -16.89 -10.03
C SER A 428 16.81 -16.37 -8.67
N GLY A 429 17.48 -15.22 -8.65
CA GLY A 429 17.91 -14.53 -7.44
C GLY A 429 16.76 -14.06 -6.54
N TRP A 430 15.58 -13.78 -7.10
CA TRP A 430 14.39 -13.41 -6.33
C TRP A 430 13.93 -14.55 -5.43
N TYR A 431 13.82 -15.76 -5.99
CA TYR A 431 13.51 -16.95 -5.19
C TYR A 431 14.62 -17.24 -4.18
N ALA A 432 15.89 -17.13 -4.57
CA ALA A 432 17.00 -17.33 -3.63
C ALA A 432 16.95 -16.35 -2.44
N GLN A 433 16.55 -15.10 -2.67
CA GLN A 433 16.32 -14.11 -1.61
C GLN A 433 15.13 -14.47 -0.73
N HIS A 434 14.00 -14.88 -1.32
CA HIS A 434 12.86 -15.45 -0.58
C HIS A 434 13.30 -16.58 0.35
N GLN A 435 14.12 -17.54 -0.13
CA GLN A 435 14.60 -18.67 0.66
C GLN A 435 15.43 -18.22 1.88
N ARG A 436 16.31 -17.22 1.71
CA ARG A 436 17.13 -16.70 2.83
C ARG A 436 16.27 -16.01 3.89
N ILE A 437 15.27 -15.22 3.47
CA ILE A 437 14.32 -14.56 4.38
C ILE A 437 13.48 -15.61 5.13
N ALA A 438 12.89 -16.57 4.42
CA ALA A 438 12.08 -17.62 5.02
C ALA A 438 12.88 -18.48 6.02
N ALA A 439 14.11 -18.87 5.66
CA ALA A 439 14.99 -19.62 6.56
C ALA A 439 15.32 -18.82 7.82
N ALA A 440 15.61 -17.52 7.70
CA ALA A 440 15.91 -16.69 8.86
C ALA A 440 14.70 -16.53 9.78
N MET A 441 13.50 -16.29 9.24
CA MET A 441 12.28 -16.12 10.04
C MET A 441 11.92 -17.37 10.84
N THR A 442 12.12 -18.55 10.25
CA THR A 442 11.76 -19.83 10.84
C THR A 442 12.83 -20.41 11.78
N ASN A 443 14.09 -19.94 11.65
CA ASN A 443 15.20 -20.29 12.55
C ASN A 443 15.18 -19.50 13.89
N HIS A 444 13.99 -19.36 14.47
CA HIS A 444 13.74 -18.73 15.76
C HIS A 444 12.62 -19.46 16.52
N GLU A 445 12.51 -19.19 17.83
CA GLU A 445 11.44 -19.74 18.67
C GLU A 445 10.12 -18.99 18.54
N ARG A 446 10.16 -17.71 18.12
CA ARG A 446 8.95 -16.90 17.87
C ARG A 446 8.20 -17.42 16.64
N PRO A 447 6.86 -17.31 16.60
CA PRO A 447 6.09 -17.57 15.39
C PRO A 447 6.58 -16.73 14.21
N ALA A 448 6.83 -17.37 13.07
CA ALA A 448 7.18 -16.69 11.84
C ALA A 448 5.89 -16.20 11.15
N VAL A 449 5.71 -14.88 11.06
CA VAL A 449 4.51 -14.26 10.48
C VAL A 449 4.88 -13.30 9.35
N MET A 450 4.25 -13.52 8.20
CA MET A 450 4.39 -12.75 6.97
C MET A 450 3.01 -12.21 6.57
N MET A 451 2.91 -10.90 6.32
CA MET A 451 1.68 -10.25 5.88
C MET A 451 1.93 -9.54 4.55
N SER A 452 1.13 -9.77 3.52
CA SER A 452 1.34 -9.14 2.20
C SER A 452 0.03 -8.73 1.52
N GLY A 453 0.11 -7.92 0.46
CA GLY A 453 -1.03 -7.32 -0.25
C GLY A 453 -1.20 -7.79 -1.70
N ASP A 454 -1.53 -6.85 -2.60
CA ASP A 454 -1.55 -6.94 -4.08
C ASP A 454 -2.64 -7.84 -4.70
N LEU A 455 -2.82 -9.06 -4.21
CA LEU A 455 -3.65 -10.07 -4.90
C LEU A 455 -5.16 -9.86 -4.80
N HIS A 456 -5.66 -8.72 -4.32
CA HIS A 456 -7.10 -8.42 -4.26
C HIS A 456 -7.95 -9.49 -3.53
N ALA A 457 -7.34 -10.24 -2.61
CA ALA A 457 -7.97 -11.35 -1.92
C ALA A 457 -7.68 -11.29 -0.42
N THR A 458 -8.32 -12.16 0.36
CA THR A 458 -8.04 -12.31 1.79
C THR A 458 -7.83 -13.77 2.08
N GLY A 459 -6.74 -14.09 2.76
CA GLY A 459 -6.32 -15.48 2.94
C GLY A 459 -5.38 -15.65 4.11
N TRP A 460 -5.29 -16.88 4.58
CA TRP A 460 -4.30 -17.31 5.54
C TRP A 460 -3.91 -18.74 5.24
N ASP A 461 -2.61 -19.02 5.23
CA ASP A 461 -2.07 -20.36 5.17
C ASP A 461 -0.71 -20.45 5.87
N ARG A 462 -0.06 -21.61 5.76
CA ARG A 462 1.26 -21.90 6.31
C ARG A 462 2.15 -22.55 5.26
N ILE A 463 3.33 -21.99 5.05
CA ILE A 463 4.38 -22.65 4.29
C ILE A 463 5.07 -23.67 5.19
N LEU A 464 4.83 -24.95 4.91
CA LEU A 464 5.49 -26.08 5.58
C LEU A 464 6.82 -26.46 4.90
N ARG A 465 6.94 -26.16 3.61
CA ARG A 465 8.13 -26.41 2.80
C ARG A 465 8.24 -25.34 1.71
N SER A 466 9.45 -24.90 1.40
CA SER A 466 9.72 -24.09 0.21
C SER A 466 11.02 -24.56 -0.43
N GLY A 467 10.95 -25.12 -1.64
CA GLY A 467 12.11 -25.75 -2.27
C GLY A 467 12.66 -26.85 -1.36
N ASP A 468 13.93 -26.72 -1.00
CA ASP A 468 14.66 -27.63 -0.10
C ASP A 468 14.51 -27.27 1.39
N LEU A 469 13.87 -26.15 1.73
CA LEU A 469 13.66 -25.75 3.12
C LEU A 469 12.50 -26.53 3.73
N ASP A 470 12.78 -27.27 4.81
CA ASP A 470 11.76 -27.85 5.69
C ASP A 470 11.44 -26.88 6.83
N LEU A 471 10.24 -26.31 6.80
CA LEU A 471 9.80 -25.29 7.75
C LEU A 471 8.86 -25.89 8.82
N ARG A 472 8.63 -27.21 8.83
CA ARG A 472 7.62 -27.84 9.71
C ARG A 472 7.85 -27.61 11.21
N LYS A 473 9.10 -27.37 11.64
CA LYS A 473 9.44 -27.06 13.03
C LYS A 473 8.86 -25.71 13.49
N ASN A 474 8.88 -24.70 12.62
CA ASN A 474 8.29 -23.38 12.85
C ASN A 474 7.73 -22.87 11.50
N PRO A 475 6.51 -23.29 11.12
CA PRO A 475 5.94 -22.92 9.83
C PRO A 475 5.85 -21.41 9.64
N LEU A 476 6.08 -20.95 8.41
CA LEU A 476 5.85 -19.55 8.06
C LEU A 476 4.36 -19.33 7.86
N HIS A 477 3.72 -18.58 8.75
CA HIS A 477 2.33 -18.16 8.60
C HIS A 477 2.26 -17.00 7.60
N VAL A 478 1.50 -17.21 6.52
CA VAL A 478 1.33 -16.22 5.45
C VAL A 478 -0.10 -15.69 5.49
N VAL A 479 -0.25 -14.39 5.70
CA VAL A 479 -1.54 -13.69 5.75
C VAL A 479 -1.61 -12.79 4.53
N LEU A 480 -2.67 -12.94 3.75
CA LEU A 480 -2.99 -12.06 2.64
C LEU A 480 -4.00 -11.03 3.10
N ASN A 481 -3.58 -9.76 3.13
CA ASN A 481 -4.37 -8.64 3.61
C ASN A 481 -5.50 -8.35 2.62
N GLY A 482 -6.69 -8.04 3.14
CA GLY A 482 -7.85 -7.74 2.29
C GLY A 482 -7.76 -6.39 1.59
N THR A 483 -8.47 -6.30 0.46
CA THR A 483 -8.57 -5.09 -0.38
C THR A 483 -9.74 -4.19 0.04
N LEU A 484 -9.58 -2.87 -0.08
CA LEU A 484 -10.67 -1.91 0.05
C LEU A 484 -11.24 -1.49 -1.32
N GLY A 485 -10.40 -1.37 -2.34
CA GLY A 485 -10.69 -0.69 -3.59
C GLY A 485 -11.18 -1.59 -4.72
N THR A 486 -11.00 -2.91 -4.65
CA THR A 486 -11.22 -3.80 -5.81
C THR A 486 -12.70 -3.96 -6.22
N GLY A 487 -13.02 -3.55 -7.46
CA GLY A 487 -14.33 -3.72 -8.11
C GLY A 487 -14.46 -5.05 -8.86
N LEU A 488 -15.54 -5.21 -9.62
CA LEU A 488 -15.82 -6.46 -10.36
C LEU A 488 -14.80 -6.73 -11.46
N ALA A 489 -14.42 -5.72 -12.25
CA ALA A 489 -13.42 -5.88 -13.30
C ALA A 489 -11.99 -6.03 -12.73
N GLY A 490 -11.77 -5.56 -11.50
CA GLY A 490 -10.49 -5.65 -10.81
C GLY A 490 -10.28 -6.94 -10.02
N TRP A 491 -11.24 -7.88 -10.01
CA TRP A 491 -11.10 -9.13 -9.26
C TRP A 491 -9.80 -9.87 -9.66
N PRO A 492 -9.04 -10.50 -8.73
CA PRO A 492 -7.67 -10.97 -8.97
C PRO A 492 -7.50 -11.86 -10.21
N SER A 493 -8.55 -12.61 -10.53
CA SER A 493 -8.58 -13.58 -11.61
C SER A 493 -8.97 -12.95 -12.97
N GLY A 494 -9.65 -11.80 -12.96
CA GLY A 494 -10.22 -11.14 -14.14
C GLY A 494 -9.17 -10.72 -15.18
N PRO A 495 -8.13 -9.94 -14.81
CA PRO A 495 -7.02 -9.62 -15.71
C PRO A 495 -6.24 -10.83 -16.21
N ARG A 496 -6.36 -11.97 -15.52
CA ARG A 496 -5.74 -13.26 -15.84
C ARG A 496 -6.71 -14.25 -16.50
N GLY A 497 -7.85 -13.79 -17.00
CA GLY A 497 -8.80 -14.59 -17.79
C GLY A 497 -9.58 -15.64 -17.00
N LEU A 498 -9.47 -15.64 -15.67
CA LEU A 498 -10.19 -16.50 -14.77
C LEU A 498 -11.41 -15.73 -14.22
N GLY A 499 -12.61 -16.27 -14.41
CA GLY A 499 -13.84 -15.66 -13.85
C GLY A 499 -13.84 -15.68 -12.32
N PRO A 500 -14.72 -14.88 -11.66
CA PRO A 500 -14.91 -14.92 -10.22
C PRO A 500 -15.41 -16.28 -9.72
#